data_AF-X0Y495-F1
#
_entry.id   AF-X0Y495-F1
#
_cell.length_a   1.000
_cell.length_b   1.000
_cell.length_c   1.000
_cell.angle_alpha   90.00
_cell.angle_beta   90.00
_cell.angle_gamma   90.00
#
_symmetry.space_group_name_H-M   'P 1'
#
loop_
_entity.id
_entity.type
_entity.pdbx_description
1 polymer ?
#
loop_
_entity_poly.entity_id
_entity_poly.type
_entity_poly.pdbx_seq_one_letter_code
_entity_poly.pdbx_strand_id
1 'polypeptide(L)'
;MAGSNGWAFWACSEFCGVTPDGQIKAADRSKQEHWRVDAGGQVALSTPRNGWASLRVVAEGAGEFAVRAEVDEPLAVELYREFYHKMAGEEPLYLADALVPVDSGATLAVPNADDPAGDQKVQSLWVDLFIPSDAKAGV
;
A
#
# COMPACT_ATOMS: atom_id res chain seq x y z
N MET A 1 9.07 15.96 -7.06
CA MET A 1 9.69 16.81 -6.01
C MET A 1 9.66 16.02 -4.72
N ALA A 2 10.82 15.71 -4.14
CA ALA A 2 10.88 15.05 -2.83
C ALA A 2 10.34 16.00 -1.77
N GLY A 3 9.38 15.55 -0.97
CA GLY A 3 8.89 16.30 0.20
C GLY A 3 10.05 16.51 1.18
N SER A 4 10.10 17.69 1.79
CA SER A 4 11.22 18.20 2.61
C SER A 4 11.52 17.44 3.91
N ASN A 5 10.98 16.23 4.12
CA ASN A 5 11.05 15.49 5.39
C ASN A 5 11.71 14.11 5.28
N GLY A 6 12.45 13.81 4.21
CA GLY A 6 13.19 12.54 4.06
C GLY A 6 12.32 11.32 3.73
N TRP A 7 11.01 11.52 3.51
CA TRP A 7 10.08 10.49 3.06
C TRP A 7 9.96 10.47 1.54
N ALA A 8 9.94 9.27 0.98
CA ALA A 8 9.50 8.99 -0.38
C ALA A 8 8.17 8.24 -0.35
N PHE A 9 7.27 8.57 -1.27
CA PHE A 9 6.00 7.87 -1.43
C PHE A 9 5.84 7.43 -2.88
N TRP A 10 5.26 6.26 -3.06
CA TRP A 10 4.91 5.71 -4.36
C TRP A 10 3.73 4.76 -4.25
N ALA A 11 3.04 4.54 -5.34
CA ALA A 11 1.92 3.62 -5.46
C ALA A 11 2.22 2.54 -6.48
N CYS A 12 1.63 1.37 -6.31
CA CYS A 12 1.72 0.26 -7.26
C CYS A 12 0.44 -0.59 -7.26
N SER A 13 0.32 -1.47 -8.27
CA SER A 13 -0.82 -2.38 -8.37
C SER A 13 -0.99 -3.28 -7.14
N GLU A 14 -2.20 -3.78 -6.91
CA GLU A 14 -2.50 -4.78 -5.87
C GLU A 14 -1.78 -6.12 -6.05
N PHE A 15 -1.11 -6.33 -7.19
CA PHE A 15 -0.32 -7.53 -7.47
C PHE A 15 1.18 -7.32 -7.22
N CYS A 16 1.59 -6.11 -6.86
CA CYS A 16 2.96 -5.77 -6.51
C CYS A 16 3.23 -5.97 -5.01
N GLY A 17 3.51 -7.20 -4.57
CA GLY A 17 3.93 -7.42 -3.17
C GLY A 17 5.23 -6.67 -2.86
N VAL A 18 5.28 -5.93 -1.76
CA VAL A 18 6.45 -5.13 -1.34
C VAL A 18 7.12 -5.81 -0.14
N THR A 19 8.45 -5.87 -0.15
CA THR A 19 9.25 -6.41 0.97
C THR A 19 9.65 -5.28 1.92
N PRO A 20 10.01 -5.58 3.18
CA PRO A 20 10.34 -4.54 4.18
C PRO A 20 11.46 -3.58 3.76
N ASP A 21 12.37 -4.01 2.89
CA ASP A 21 13.46 -3.21 2.34
C ASP A 21 13.07 -2.31 1.15
N GLY A 22 11.78 -2.28 0.80
CA GLY A 22 11.22 -1.43 -0.26
C GLY A 22 11.28 -2.03 -1.66
N GLN A 23 11.66 -3.30 -1.79
CA GLN A 23 11.70 -3.97 -3.09
C GLN A 23 10.35 -4.60 -3.43
N ILE A 24 10.04 -4.69 -4.73
CA ILE A 24 8.94 -5.56 -5.18
C ILE A 24 9.42 -7.01 -5.08
N LYS A 25 8.58 -7.89 -4.53
CA LYS A 25 8.79 -9.34 -4.44
C LYS A 25 9.24 -9.88 -5.78
N ALA A 26 10.30 -10.70 -5.79
CA ALA A 26 10.92 -11.17 -7.03
C ALA A 26 9.93 -11.87 -7.99
N ALA A 27 8.99 -12.66 -7.44
CA ALA A 27 7.94 -13.36 -8.19
C ALA A 27 6.97 -12.42 -8.93
N ASP A 28 6.92 -11.15 -8.53
CA ASP A 28 5.99 -10.15 -9.04
C ASP A 28 6.67 -9.23 -10.07
N ARG A 29 8.00 -9.11 -10.12
CA ARG A 29 8.70 -8.13 -10.98
C ARG A 29 8.48 -8.28 -12.49
N SER A 30 8.11 -9.46 -12.98
CA SER A 30 8.02 -9.77 -14.42
C SER A 30 6.61 -9.60 -15.01
N LYS A 31 5.62 -9.25 -14.19
CA LYS A 31 4.22 -9.15 -14.66
C LYS A 31 3.98 -7.78 -15.29
N GLN A 32 3.51 -7.76 -16.54
CA GLN A 32 3.22 -6.54 -17.31
C GLN A 32 2.21 -5.61 -16.65
N GLU A 33 1.44 -6.09 -15.68
CA GLU A 33 0.38 -5.35 -14.97
C GLU A 33 0.90 -4.49 -13.81
N HIS A 34 2.22 -4.53 -13.56
CA HIS A 34 2.83 -3.90 -12.39
C HIS A 34 3.31 -2.50 -12.75
N TRP A 35 2.42 -1.53 -12.59
CA TRP A 35 2.77 -0.13 -12.64
C TRP A 35 3.33 0.35 -11.29
N ARG A 36 4.20 1.35 -11.35
CA ARG A 36 4.65 2.16 -10.21
C ARG A 36 4.44 3.62 -10.58
N VAL A 37 3.84 4.36 -9.66
CA VAL A 37 3.60 5.80 -9.80
C VAL A 37 4.19 6.50 -8.59
N ASP A 38 5.10 7.45 -8.81
CA ASP A 38 5.69 8.22 -7.72
C ASP A 38 4.70 9.25 -7.14
N ALA A 39 5.04 9.81 -5.97
CA ALA A 39 4.22 10.81 -5.28
C ALA A 39 3.74 11.96 -6.19
N GLY A 40 2.45 12.27 -6.11
CA GLY A 40 1.80 13.31 -6.92
C GLY A 40 1.40 12.85 -8.33
N GLY A 41 1.66 11.59 -8.69
CA GLY A 41 1.14 10.99 -9.93
C GLY A 41 -0.32 10.56 -9.84
N GLN A 42 -0.84 10.04 -10.94
CA GLN A 42 -2.21 9.55 -11.06
C GLN A 42 -2.24 8.05 -11.34
N VAL A 43 -3.20 7.37 -10.72
CA VAL A 43 -3.48 5.95 -10.94
C VAL A 43 -4.90 5.84 -11.48
N ALA A 44 -5.07 5.04 -12.54
CA ALA A 44 -6.39 4.69 -13.06
C ALA A 44 -6.69 3.24 -12.69
N LEU A 45 -7.76 3.04 -11.92
CA LEU A 45 -8.27 1.71 -11.59
C LEU A 45 -9.60 1.49 -12.31
N SER A 46 -9.97 0.23 -12.52
CA SER A 46 -11.23 -0.15 -13.16
C SER A 46 -11.80 -1.36 -12.46
N THR A 47 -13.05 -1.25 -12.01
CA THR A 47 -13.77 -2.32 -11.34
C THR A 47 -15.26 -2.22 -11.68
N PRO A 48 -16.01 -3.33 -11.73
CA PRO A 48 -17.46 -3.27 -11.83
C PRO A 48 -18.08 -2.57 -10.63
N ARG A 49 -19.32 -2.11 -10.79
CA ARG A 49 -20.16 -1.67 -9.67
C ARG A 49 -20.38 -2.81 -8.69
N ASN A 50 -20.59 -2.47 -7.43
CA ASN A 50 -20.65 -3.42 -6.32
C ASN A 50 -19.36 -4.26 -6.21
N GLY A 51 -18.21 -3.61 -6.46
CA GLY A 51 -16.89 -4.21 -6.52
C GLY A 51 -15.86 -3.36 -5.81
N TRP A 52 -14.69 -3.96 -5.58
CA TRP A 52 -13.54 -3.31 -4.99
C TRP A 52 -12.49 -3.03 -6.05
N ALA A 53 -11.80 -1.90 -5.92
CA ALA A 53 -10.59 -1.59 -6.65
C ALA A 53 -9.50 -1.31 -5.63
N SER A 54 -8.41 -2.06 -5.74
CA SER A 54 -7.34 -2.03 -4.75
C SER A 54 -6.04 -1.50 -5.36
N LEU A 55 -5.24 -0.86 -4.52
CA LEU A 55 -3.85 -0.54 -4.83
C LEU A 55 -3.00 -0.60 -3.56
N ARG A 56 -1.69 -0.54 -3.74
CA ARG A 56 -0.76 -0.25 -2.65
C ARG A 56 -0.25 1.17 -2.72
N VAL A 57 -0.11 1.78 -1.54
CA VAL A 57 0.66 3.01 -1.33
C VAL A 57 1.78 2.69 -0.35
N VAL A 58 3.00 3.08 -0.70
CA VAL A 58 4.20 2.77 0.07
C VAL A 58 4.82 4.05 0.59
N ALA A 59 5.04 4.09 1.91
CA ALA A 59 5.82 5.10 2.58
C ALA A 59 7.23 4.54 2.84
N GLU A 60 8.24 5.19 2.26
CA GLU A 60 9.65 4.82 2.39
C GLU A 60 10.40 5.92 3.15
N GLY A 61 11.04 5.55 4.25
CA GLY A 61 11.69 6.49 5.15
C GLY A 61 11.85 5.93 6.56
N ALA A 62 12.07 6.82 7.52
CA ALA A 62 12.21 6.46 8.93
C ALA A 62 11.54 7.51 9.84
N GLY A 63 10.93 7.03 10.92
CA GLY A 63 10.17 7.84 11.88
C GLY A 63 8.66 7.69 11.70
N GLU A 64 7.92 8.65 12.26
CA GLU A 64 6.46 8.65 12.23
C GLU A 64 5.91 9.40 11.02
N PHE A 65 4.76 8.94 10.52
CA PHE A 65 3.98 9.59 9.48
C PHE A 65 2.48 9.39 9.72
N ALA A 66 1.66 10.37 9.34
CA ALA A 66 0.21 10.27 9.43
C ALA A 66 -0.37 9.81 8.09
N VAL A 67 -1.42 8.99 8.14
CA VAL A 67 -2.14 8.52 6.95
C VAL A 67 -3.57 9.05 6.99
N ARG A 68 -4.03 9.61 5.87
CA ARG A 68 -5.41 10.03 5.67
C ARG A 68 -5.84 9.65 4.26
N ALA A 69 -7.01 9.05 4.13
CA ALA A 69 -7.66 8.83 2.84
C ALA A 69 -9.02 9.55 2.83
N GLU A 70 -9.33 10.13 1.68
CA GLU A 70 -10.55 10.86 1.40
C GLU A 70 -11.04 10.45 0.02
N VAL A 71 -12.34 10.23 -0.10
CA VAL A 71 -13.02 9.92 -1.35
C VAL A 71 -14.32 10.71 -1.41
N ASP A 72 -14.73 11.08 -2.61
CA ASP A 72 -16.03 11.69 -2.82
C ASP A 72 -17.13 10.64 -2.74
N GLU A 73 -18.30 11.02 -2.20
CA GLU A 73 -19.48 10.16 -2.24
C GLU A 73 -19.86 9.80 -3.69
N PRO A 74 -20.32 8.56 -3.95
CA PRO A 74 -20.74 7.55 -2.98
C PRO A 74 -19.65 6.49 -2.69
N LEU A 75 -18.37 6.78 -2.98
CA LEU A 75 -17.29 5.82 -2.78
C LEU A 75 -17.00 5.63 -1.28
N ALA A 76 -16.51 4.45 -0.93
CA ALA A 76 -15.93 4.21 0.39
C ALA A 76 -14.46 3.79 0.23
N VAL A 77 -13.64 4.16 1.21
CA VAL A 77 -12.23 3.79 1.25
C VAL A 77 -11.92 3.07 2.56
N GLU A 78 -11.24 1.93 2.45
CA GLU A 78 -10.68 1.19 3.57
C GLU A 78 -9.15 1.20 3.46
N LEU A 79 -8.50 1.38 4.61
CA LEU A 79 -7.05 1.44 4.71
C LEU A 79 -6.56 0.31 5.61
N TYR A 80 -5.50 -0.35 5.15
CA TYR A 80 -4.82 -1.36 5.93
C TYR A 80 -3.32 -1.15 5.83
N ARG A 81 -2.61 -1.30 6.95
CA ARG A 81 -1.16 -1.51 6.90
C ARG A 81 -0.90 -2.98 6.59
N GLU A 82 0.00 -3.24 5.67
CA GLU A 82 0.51 -4.58 5.44
C GLU A 82 1.46 -4.95 6.59
N PHE A 83 1.27 -6.12 7.17
CA PHE A 83 2.10 -6.70 8.21
C PHE A 83 3.03 -7.76 7.59
N TYR A 84 4.34 -7.65 7.85
CA TYR A 84 5.31 -8.58 7.28
C TYR A 84 5.49 -9.81 8.16
N HIS A 85 5.24 -10.99 7.56
CA HIS A 85 5.52 -12.27 8.19
C HIS A 85 6.84 -12.85 7.69
N LYS A 86 7.58 -13.48 8.60
CA LYS A 86 8.72 -14.32 8.24
C LYS A 86 8.21 -15.61 7.58
N MET A 87 8.58 -15.82 6.32
CA MET A 87 8.27 -17.02 5.58
C MET A 87 9.20 -18.17 5.99
N ALA A 88 8.71 -19.41 5.89
CA ALA A 88 9.54 -20.59 6.10
C ALA A 88 10.58 -20.75 4.97
N GLY A 89 11.84 -21.00 5.32
CA GLY A 89 12.95 -21.17 4.36
C GLY A 89 14.31 -21.12 5.04
N GLU A 90 15.38 -21.44 4.28
CA GLU A 90 16.77 -21.35 4.76
C GLU A 90 17.22 -19.89 4.95
N GLU A 91 16.77 -19.00 4.08
CA GLU A 91 17.03 -17.55 4.17
C GLU A 91 15.80 -16.81 4.72
N PRO A 92 15.98 -15.81 5.61
CA PRO A 92 14.86 -15.03 6.15
C PRO A 92 14.25 -14.18 5.03
N LEU A 93 13.07 -14.60 4.55
CA LEU A 93 12.23 -13.82 3.64
C LEU A 93 11.03 -13.28 4.41
N TYR A 94 10.83 -11.96 4.38
CA TYR A 94 9.66 -11.31 4.95
C TYR A 94 8.73 -10.85 3.85
N LEU A 95 7.46 -11.22 3.93
CA LEU A 95 6.42 -10.84 2.96
C LEU A 95 5.20 -10.28 3.68
N ALA A 96 4.56 -9.29 3.04
CA ALA A 96 3.24 -8.82 3.44
C ALA A 96 2.23 -9.97 3.31
N ASP A 97 1.58 -10.33 4.41
CA ASP A 97 0.66 -11.48 4.43
C ASP A 97 -0.59 -11.25 5.31
N ALA A 98 -0.59 -10.22 6.17
CA ALA A 98 -1.81 -9.78 6.85
C ALA A 98 -2.08 -8.29 6.60
N LEU A 99 -3.38 -7.97 6.46
CA LEU A 99 -3.90 -6.62 6.41
C LEU A 99 -4.40 -6.24 7.81
N VAL A 100 -3.77 -5.23 8.40
CA VAL A 100 -4.19 -4.69 9.71
C VAL A 100 -4.93 -3.38 9.45
N PRO A 101 -6.22 -3.25 9.84
CA PRO A 101 -7.00 -2.04 9.62
C PRO A 101 -6.33 -0.80 10.20
N VAL A 102 -6.43 0.31 9.48
CA VAL A 102 -5.90 1.62 9.86
C VAL A 102 -7.01 2.66 9.73
N ASP A 103 -7.29 3.37 10.82
CA ASP A 103 -8.23 4.48 10.78
C ASP A 103 -7.65 5.67 10.00
N SER A 104 -8.51 6.36 9.24
CA SER A 104 -8.10 7.62 8.59
C SER A 104 -7.71 8.65 9.65
N GLY A 105 -6.51 9.22 9.53
CA GLY A 105 -5.89 10.11 10.52
C GLY A 105 -4.92 9.41 11.48
N ALA A 106 -4.74 8.09 11.39
CA ALA A 106 -3.79 7.36 12.23
C ALA A 106 -2.33 7.76 11.96
N THR A 107 -1.52 7.71 13.02
CA THR A 107 -0.06 7.82 12.93
C THR A 107 0.55 6.42 12.88
N LEU A 108 1.42 6.19 11.91
CA LEU A 108 2.20 4.97 11.74
C LEU A 108 3.69 5.29 11.83
N ALA A 109 4.53 4.26 11.89
CA ALA A 109 5.98 4.41 11.98
C ALA A 109 6.72 3.42 11.07
N VAL A 110 7.91 3.82 10.62
CA VAL A 110 8.92 2.94 10.02
C VAL A 110 10.24 3.09 10.79
N PRO A 111 10.86 2.01 11.30
CA PRO A 111 10.30 0.67 11.39
C PRO A 111 9.09 0.63 12.33
N ASN A 112 8.16 -0.29 12.07
CA ASN A 112 7.04 -0.57 12.95
C ASN A 112 7.49 -1.51 14.07
N ALA A 113 7.26 -1.12 15.33
CA ALA A 113 7.71 -1.89 16.48
C ALA A 113 7.03 -3.26 16.62
N ASP A 114 5.84 -3.43 16.03
CA ASP A 114 5.10 -4.70 16.05
C ASP A 114 5.56 -5.66 14.95
N ASP A 115 6.29 -5.15 13.95
CA ASP A 115 6.71 -5.95 12.80
C ASP A 115 8.02 -6.69 13.09
N PRO A 116 8.10 -8.01 12.85
CA PRO A 116 9.32 -8.78 13.11
C PRO A 116 10.47 -8.45 12.14
N ALA A 117 10.24 -7.69 11.06
CA ALA A 117 11.27 -7.26 10.13
C ALA A 117 12.16 -6.14 10.73
N GLY A 118 13.27 -6.53 11.37
CA GLY A 118 14.15 -5.60 12.10
C GLY A 118 14.86 -4.52 11.27
N ASP A 119 14.84 -4.61 9.93
CA ASP A 119 15.43 -3.62 9.01
C ASP A 119 14.39 -2.97 8.08
N GLN A 120 13.12 -2.94 8.49
CA GLN A 120 12.04 -2.31 7.74
C GLN A 120 12.36 -0.85 7.36
N LYS A 121 12.37 -0.58 6.06
CA LYS A 121 12.55 0.75 5.44
C LYS A 121 11.27 1.30 4.84
N VAL A 122 10.26 0.45 4.69
CA VAL A 122 8.96 0.85 4.14
C VAL A 122 7.80 0.32 4.94
N GLN A 123 6.73 1.10 5.00
CA GLN A 123 5.40 0.62 5.35
C GLN A 123 4.56 0.63 4.07
N SER A 124 4.11 -0.56 3.65
CA SER A 124 3.13 -0.70 2.59
C SER A 124 1.72 -0.61 3.17
N LEU A 125 0.85 0.14 2.51
CA LEU A 125 -0.56 0.32 2.84
C LEU A 125 -1.39 -0.25 1.70
N TRP A 126 -2.29 -1.16 2.01
CA TRP A 126 -3.34 -1.58 1.09
C TRP A 126 -4.50 -0.58 1.17
N VAL A 127 -4.90 -0.06 0.03
CA VAL A 127 -5.99 0.90 -0.12
C VAL A 127 -7.08 0.25 -0.95
N ASP A 128 -8.25 0.08 -0.34
CA ASP A 128 -9.42 -0.53 -0.96
C ASP A 128 -10.50 0.50 -1.21
N LEU A 129 -10.94 0.62 -2.47
CA LEU A 129 -12.01 1.52 -2.89
C LEU A 129 -13.25 0.70 -3.24
N PHE A 130 -14.34 0.88 -2.49
CA PHE A 130 -15.61 0.26 -2.81
C PHE A 130 -16.42 1.14 -3.75
N ILE A 131 -16.85 0.54 -4.86
CA ILE A 131 -17.78 1.16 -5.79
C ILE A 131 -19.19 0.61 -5.51
N PRO A 132 -20.14 1.43 -5.04
CA PRO A 132 -21.47 0.94 -4.70
C PRO A 132 -22.26 0.50 -5.93
N SER A 133 -23.29 -0.33 -5.71
CA SER A 133 -24.09 -0.93 -6.77
C SER A 133 -24.82 0.07 -7.67
N ASP A 134 -25.14 1.26 -7.14
CA ASP A 134 -25.87 2.34 -7.81
C ASP A 134 -24.95 3.43 -8.38
N ALA A 135 -23.62 3.25 -8.28
CA ALA A 135 -22.67 4.15 -8.91
C ALA A 135 -22.97 4.33 -10.41
N LYS A 136 -22.78 5.54 -10.93
CA LYS A 136 -22.86 5.78 -12.37
C LYS A 136 -21.58 5.28 -13.04
N ALA A 137 -21.72 4.64 -14.18
CA ALA A 137 -20.55 4.27 -14.98
C ALA A 137 -19.84 5.53 -15.48
N GLY A 138 -18.50 5.52 -15.45
CA GLY A 138 -17.67 6.67 -15.83
C GLY A 138 -16.20 6.45 -15.50
N VAL A 139 -15.42 7.51 -15.71
CA VAL A 139 -14.06 7.69 -15.22
C VAL A 139 -14.11 8.71 -14.09
#